data_AF-B8E014-F1
#
_entry.id   AF-B8E014-F1
#
_cell.length_a   1.000
_cell.length_b   1.000
_cell.length_c   1.000
_cell.angle_alpha   90.00
_cell.angle_beta   90.00
_cell.angle_gamma   90.00
#
_symmetry.space_group_name_H-M   'P 1'
#
loop_
_entity.id
_entity.type
_entity.pdbx_description
1 polymer ?
#
loop_
_entity_poly.entity_id
_entity_poly.type
_entity_poly.pdbx_seq_one_letter_code
_entity_poly.pdbx_strand_id
1 'polypeptide(L)'
;MRKIIAFLIVSIILLGVMYGEENYLIQGIVFDGVKNVPYDILQNTLNIKVFSSYSKDYIEREVQKLKNTGYFRALTYELVKRDVGYELVIHVEELPVISKIIFPDTKLIPIEEIKGILYSKERGFFSEEKAKEDCDKIEKYYIKKGFVLAQSPEYSFKDNILTFNWKELPPIGRIEIKAKGYWEEPLIRNFLKLRIGEYLDMRKIEELNDFFYKKNIKIKVEPEWKIEDENTVLYLNVVYLSPREVSLSYNYNKSIDLKMGYFLGSIGYLETSLSSDLQGNLDYGINLQSYYFDLDINNKGYSIALKRLMSKTNNIEAELGYKGSFVLNDKALFIYFTQDLTKTYKGIPESGRYIRLGLDFHGGGSSYNFSILSFEGKYYLSLGEGLDRKIIGVEGEIGYSFGDLPDGGYLGVRLLYIMPLEYHTYLSLKIGGDSNFSSLSSFSELNFNILGGFCWYSINEPVEYLMNLESDFVRVLNLKLETKIKF
;
A
#
# COMPACT_ATOMS: atom_id res chain seq x y z
N MET A 1 -36.36 -6.53 -64.51
CA MET A 1 -36.23 -6.39 -63.04
C MET A 1 -37.06 -7.41 -62.24
N ARG A 2 -38.38 -7.58 -62.48
CA ARG A 2 -39.22 -8.56 -61.75
C ARG A 2 -38.72 -10.02 -61.73
N LYS A 3 -38.14 -10.53 -62.84
CA LYS A 3 -37.60 -11.90 -62.92
C LYS A 3 -36.29 -12.10 -62.12
N ILE A 4 -35.50 -11.05 -61.94
CA ILE A 4 -34.25 -11.09 -61.16
C ILE A 4 -34.56 -11.09 -59.66
N ILE A 5 -35.56 -10.33 -59.23
CA ILE A 5 -36.04 -10.30 -57.83
C ILE A 5 -36.63 -11.66 -57.43
N ALA A 6 -37.40 -12.31 -58.30
CA ALA A 6 -37.92 -13.65 -58.05
C ALA A 6 -36.81 -14.70 -57.92
N PHE A 7 -35.76 -14.62 -58.75
CA PHE A 7 -34.62 -15.53 -58.65
C PHE A 7 -33.79 -15.30 -57.39
N LEU A 8 -33.63 -14.06 -56.95
CA LEU A 8 -32.94 -13.70 -55.69
C LEU A 8 -33.71 -14.16 -54.45
N ILE A 9 -35.04 -14.02 -54.45
CA ILE A 9 -35.91 -14.52 -53.36
C ILE A 9 -35.88 -16.05 -53.31
N VAL A 10 -35.94 -16.73 -54.46
CA VAL A 10 -35.84 -18.20 -54.53
C VAL A 10 -34.45 -18.68 -54.13
N SER A 11 -33.38 -17.97 -54.50
CA SER A 11 -32.01 -18.25 -54.07
C SER A 11 -31.81 -18.08 -52.56
N ILE A 12 -32.42 -17.06 -51.94
CA ILE A 12 -32.39 -16.84 -50.48
C ILE A 12 -33.21 -17.90 -49.74
N ILE A 13 -34.34 -18.34 -50.31
CA ILE A 13 -35.15 -19.43 -49.74
C ILE A 13 -34.41 -20.77 -49.87
N LEU A 14 -33.74 -21.05 -50.99
CA LEU A 14 -32.92 -22.25 -51.17
C LEU A 14 -31.66 -22.26 -50.28
N LEU A 15 -31.06 -21.10 -50.01
CA LEU A 15 -30.00 -20.95 -49.01
C LEU A 15 -30.51 -21.19 -47.58
N GLY A 16 -31.77 -20.85 -47.28
CA GLY A 16 -32.42 -21.10 -45.99
C GLY A 16 -32.73 -22.59 -45.72
N VAL A 17 -32.95 -23.40 -46.76
CA VAL A 17 -33.20 -24.85 -46.61
C VAL A 17 -31.91 -25.65 -46.36
N MET A 18 -30.73 -25.07 -46.64
CA MET A 18 -29.43 -25.73 -46.42
C MET A 18 -28.87 -25.57 -45.00
N TYR A 19 -29.53 -24.80 -44.14
CA TYR A 19 -29.23 -24.68 -42.69
C TYR A 19 -30.35 -25.30 -41.84
N GLY A 20 -30.82 -26.50 -42.20
CA GLY A 20 -31.59 -27.29 -41.26
C GLY A 20 -30.67 -27.73 -40.12
N GLU A 21 -30.83 -27.15 -38.92
CA GLU A 21 -30.18 -27.68 -37.72
C GLU A 21 -30.64 -29.13 -37.52
N GLU A 22 -29.72 -30.09 -37.67
CA GLU A 22 -29.96 -31.48 -37.28
C GLU A 22 -30.19 -31.50 -35.76
N ASN A 23 -31.46 -31.73 -35.40
CA ASN A 23 -31.88 -31.88 -34.03
C ASN A 23 -31.88 -33.36 -33.65
N TYR A 24 -31.13 -33.71 -32.61
CA TYR A 24 -31.02 -35.06 -32.10
C TYR A 24 -32.00 -35.24 -30.93
N LEU A 25 -32.94 -36.17 -31.07
CA LEU A 25 -33.83 -36.58 -29.98
C LEU A 25 -33.02 -37.41 -28.97
N ILE A 26 -32.76 -36.87 -27.78
CA ILE A 26 -31.98 -37.54 -26.74
C ILE A 26 -32.90 -38.45 -25.92
N GLN A 27 -32.69 -39.76 -25.98
CA GLN A 27 -33.50 -40.75 -25.26
C GLN A 27 -32.79 -41.32 -24.01
N GLY A 28 -31.51 -41.01 -23.82
CA GLY A 28 -30.71 -41.45 -22.67
C GLY A 28 -29.42 -40.65 -22.56
N ILE A 29 -28.91 -40.50 -21.33
CA ILE A 29 -27.64 -39.83 -21.04
C ILE A 29 -26.82 -40.78 -20.16
N VAL A 30 -25.61 -41.11 -20.61
CA VAL A 30 -24.69 -42.00 -19.90
C VAL A 30 -23.37 -41.26 -19.68
N PHE A 31 -22.88 -41.28 -18.44
CA PHE A 31 -21.54 -40.77 -18.13
C PHE A 31 -20.61 -41.97 -17.92
N ASP A 32 -19.64 -42.10 -18.81
CA ASP A 32 -18.65 -43.19 -18.77
C ASP A 32 -17.31 -42.65 -18.24
N GLY A 33 -16.69 -43.38 -17.30
CA GLY A 33 -15.41 -42.99 -16.69
C GLY A 33 -15.49 -42.14 -15.40
N VAL A 34 -16.70 -41.84 -14.90
CA VAL A 34 -16.91 -41.15 -13.60
C VAL A 34 -16.54 -42.09 -12.44
N LYS A 35 -15.79 -41.57 -11.46
CA LYS A 35 -15.32 -42.32 -10.28
C LYS A 35 -15.58 -41.57 -8.97
N ASN A 36 -15.20 -40.30 -8.89
CA ASN A 36 -15.22 -39.49 -7.67
C ASN A 36 -16.17 -38.29 -7.78
N VAL A 37 -16.50 -37.83 -8.99
CA VAL A 37 -17.43 -36.70 -9.17
C VAL A 37 -18.85 -37.16 -8.81
N PRO A 38 -19.52 -36.50 -7.85
CA PRO A 38 -20.91 -36.79 -7.51
C PRO A 38 -21.86 -36.61 -8.71
N TYR A 39 -22.81 -37.53 -8.87
CA TYR A 39 -23.71 -37.56 -10.03
C TYR A 39 -24.67 -36.35 -10.10
N ASP A 40 -25.02 -35.77 -8.96
CA ASP A 40 -25.81 -34.53 -8.86
C ASP A 40 -25.10 -33.33 -9.48
N ILE A 41 -23.76 -33.24 -9.38
CA ILE A 41 -22.98 -32.19 -10.04
C ILE A 41 -23.09 -32.31 -11.57
N LEU A 42 -23.02 -33.54 -12.09
CA LEU A 42 -23.14 -33.82 -13.53
C LEU A 42 -24.53 -33.43 -14.03
N GLN A 43 -25.59 -33.82 -13.31
CA GLN A 43 -26.98 -33.51 -13.68
C GLN A 43 -27.29 -32.01 -13.60
N ASN A 44 -26.80 -31.32 -12.57
CA ASN A 44 -27.07 -29.89 -12.40
C ASN A 44 -26.32 -29.02 -13.41
N THR A 45 -25.17 -29.49 -13.90
CA THR A 45 -24.37 -28.75 -14.88
C THR A 45 -24.86 -28.98 -16.31
N LEU A 46 -25.31 -30.20 -16.63
CA LEU A 46 -25.77 -30.56 -17.96
C LEU A 46 -27.27 -30.27 -18.12
N ASN A 47 -27.63 -29.19 -18.84
CA ASN A 47 -29.03 -28.84 -19.08
C ASN A 47 -29.66 -29.58 -20.28
N ILE A 48 -29.36 -30.88 -20.41
CA ILE A 48 -29.92 -31.76 -21.43
C ILE A 48 -30.87 -32.73 -20.74
N LYS A 49 -32.12 -32.79 -21.20
CA LYS A 49 -33.15 -33.67 -20.67
C LYS A 49 -33.45 -34.79 -21.65
N VAL A 50 -33.77 -35.95 -21.07
CA VAL A 50 -34.26 -37.10 -21.81
C VAL A 50 -35.62 -36.78 -22.45
N PHE A 51 -35.89 -37.36 -23.61
CA PHE A 51 -37.08 -37.15 -24.44
C PHE A 51 -37.25 -35.72 -24.99
N SER A 52 -36.13 -35.01 -25.19
CA SER A 52 -36.08 -33.68 -25.80
C SER A 52 -35.09 -33.65 -26.96
N SER A 53 -35.35 -32.78 -27.95
CA SER A 53 -34.49 -32.63 -29.13
C SER A 53 -33.57 -31.41 -28.99
N TYR A 54 -32.28 -31.60 -29.29
CA TYR A 54 -31.27 -30.56 -29.20
C TYR A 54 -30.41 -30.51 -30.47
N SER A 55 -29.98 -29.31 -30.86
CA SER A 55 -29.00 -29.15 -31.94
C SER A 55 -27.61 -29.59 -31.48
N LYS A 56 -26.75 -30.00 -32.41
CA LYS A 56 -25.36 -30.38 -32.12
C LYS A 56 -24.63 -29.28 -31.34
N ASP A 57 -24.78 -28.04 -31.77
CA ASP A 57 -24.14 -26.88 -31.14
C ASP A 57 -24.62 -26.66 -29.70
N TYR A 58 -25.88 -26.98 -29.41
CA TYR A 58 -26.37 -26.96 -28.03
C TYR A 58 -25.69 -28.02 -27.18
N ILE A 59 -25.61 -29.26 -27.66
CA ILE A 59 -24.97 -30.36 -26.96
C ILE A 59 -23.49 -30.04 -26.69
N GLU A 60 -22.76 -29.57 -27.70
CA GLU A 60 -21.36 -29.16 -27.59
C GLU A 60 -21.17 -28.07 -26.51
N ARG A 61 -22.05 -27.06 -26.47
CA ARG A 61 -22.00 -26.01 -25.44
C ARG A 61 -22.22 -26.55 -24.04
N GLU A 62 -23.19 -27.46 -23.84
CA GLU A 62 -23.44 -28.04 -22.51
C GLU A 62 -22.29 -28.96 -22.06
N VAL A 63 -21.73 -29.74 -22.98
CA VAL A 63 -20.51 -30.55 -22.78
C VAL A 63 -19.32 -29.65 -22.42
N GLN A 64 -19.17 -28.50 -23.08
CA GLN A 64 -18.12 -27.53 -22.75
C GLN A 64 -18.33 -26.89 -21.37
N LYS A 65 -19.58 -26.69 -20.92
CA LYS A 65 -19.85 -26.26 -19.53
C LYS A 65 -19.38 -27.29 -18.51
N LEU A 66 -19.61 -28.59 -18.77
CA LEU A 66 -19.08 -29.66 -17.93
C LEU A 66 -17.54 -29.63 -17.88
N LYS A 67 -16.88 -29.42 -19.02
CA LYS A 67 -15.41 -29.27 -19.05
C LYS A 67 -14.93 -28.07 -18.22
N ASN A 68 -15.66 -26.95 -18.27
CA ASN A 68 -15.35 -25.74 -17.51
C ASN A 68 -15.58 -25.88 -15.99
N THR A 69 -16.16 -26.99 -15.50
CA THR A 69 -16.25 -27.25 -14.05
C THR A 69 -14.90 -27.50 -13.40
N GLY A 70 -13.88 -27.87 -14.20
CA GLY A 70 -12.53 -28.14 -13.71
C GLY A 70 -12.40 -29.44 -12.93
N TYR A 71 -13.28 -30.42 -13.16
CA TYR A 71 -13.20 -31.77 -12.59
C TYR A 71 -12.63 -32.82 -13.54
N PHE A 72 -12.59 -32.53 -14.84
CA PHE A 72 -12.22 -33.48 -15.88
C PHE A 72 -10.98 -33.02 -16.64
N ARG A 73 -10.02 -33.92 -16.80
CA ARG A 73 -8.82 -33.74 -17.63
C ARG A 73 -9.16 -33.79 -19.11
N ALA A 74 -9.98 -34.76 -19.49
CA ALA A 74 -10.47 -34.95 -20.84
C ALA A 74 -11.97 -35.23 -20.79
N LEU A 75 -12.68 -34.70 -21.78
CA LEU A 75 -14.12 -34.88 -21.91
C LEU A 75 -14.45 -34.92 -23.40
N THR A 76 -15.07 -36.03 -23.83
CA THR A 76 -15.58 -36.25 -25.19
C THR A 76 -16.99 -36.81 -25.12
N TYR A 77 -17.73 -36.73 -26.21
CA TYR A 77 -19.06 -37.33 -26.28
C TYR A 77 -19.29 -38.02 -27.62
N GLU A 78 -20.17 -39.02 -27.61
CA GLU A 78 -20.70 -39.67 -28.79
C GLU A 78 -22.23 -39.74 -28.73
N LEU A 79 -22.86 -39.68 -29.91
CA LEU A 79 -24.30 -39.84 -30.07
C LEU A 79 -24.55 -41.21 -30.70
N VAL A 80 -24.97 -42.16 -29.88
CA VAL A 80 -25.22 -43.53 -30.31
C VAL A 80 -26.69 -43.69 -30.71
N LYS A 81 -26.94 -44.01 -31.98
CA LYS A 81 -28.30 -44.20 -32.48
C LYS A 81 -28.96 -45.44 -31.85
N ARG A 82 -30.20 -45.30 -31.38
CA ARG A 82 -31.08 -46.42 -30.96
C ARG A 82 -32.43 -46.35 -31.68
N ASP A 83 -33.36 -47.20 -31.24
CA ASP A 83 -34.65 -47.43 -31.91
C ASP A 83 -35.54 -46.18 -32.02
N VAL A 84 -35.50 -45.27 -31.03
CA VAL A 84 -36.40 -44.10 -30.96
C VAL A 84 -35.66 -42.77 -31.10
N GLY A 85 -34.37 -42.72 -30.77
CA GLY A 85 -33.55 -41.50 -30.87
C GLY A 85 -32.05 -41.79 -30.71
N TYR A 86 -31.33 -40.87 -30.10
CA TYR A 86 -29.90 -40.99 -29.78
C TYR A 86 -29.68 -41.10 -28.27
N GLU A 87 -28.70 -41.89 -27.88
CA GLU A 87 -28.15 -41.93 -26.52
C GLU A 87 -26.88 -41.07 -26.50
N LEU A 88 -26.84 -40.09 -25.59
CA LEU A 88 -25.68 -39.22 -25.39
C LEU A 88 -24.74 -39.88 -24.39
N VAL A 89 -23.63 -40.44 -24.87
CA VAL A 89 -22.59 -41.02 -24.04
C VAL A 89 -21.47 -39.99 -23.88
N ILE A 90 -21.25 -39.53 -22.66
CA ILE A 90 -20.20 -38.56 -22.33
C ILE A 90 -19.07 -39.34 -21.66
N HIS A 91 -17.94 -39.46 -22.33
CA HIS A 91 -16.74 -40.08 -21.79
C HIS A 91 -15.93 -39.02 -21.04
N VAL A 92 -15.61 -39.32 -19.78
CA VAL A 92 -14.86 -38.42 -18.90
C VAL A 92 -13.60 -39.08 -18.36
N GLU A 93 -12.51 -38.33 -18.31
CA GLU A 93 -11.34 -38.66 -17.51
C GLU A 93 -11.27 -37.65 -16.36
N GLU A 94 -11.60 -38.07 -15.15
CA GLU A 94 -11.52 -37.21 -13.96
C GLU A 94 -10.08 -36.78 -13.66
N LEU A 95 -9.95 -35.57 -13.12
CA LEU A 95 -8.71 -35.14 -12.49
C LEU A 95 -8.41 -36.00 -11.25
N PRO A 96 -7.13 -36.21 -10.91
CA PRO A 96 -6.77 -36.92 -9.69
C PRO A 96 -7.27 -36.20 -8.44
N VAL A 97 -7.66 -36.94 -7.41
CA VAL A 97 -8.04 -36.37 -6.12
C VAL A 97 -6.80 -36.19 -5.24
N ILE A 98 -6.68 -35.04 -4.60
CA ILE A 98 -5.62 -34.75 -3.63
C ILE A 98 -5.98 -35.43 -2.31
N SER A 99 -5.24 -36.45 -1.92
CA SER A 99 -5.40 -37.12 -0.63
C SER A 99 -4.80 -36.30 0.53
N LYS A 100 -3.64 -35.69 0.29
CA LYS A 100 -2.87 -34.95 1.29
C LYS A 100 -2.04 -33.85 0.64
N ILE A 101 -1.86 -32.74 1.36
CA ILE A 101 -0.94 -31.66 0.98
C ILE A 101 0.22 -31.62 1.99
N ILE A 102 1.47 -31.59 1.50
CA ILE A 102 2.69 -31.66 2.32
C ILE A 102 3.62 -30.48 2.02
N PHE A 103 4.28 -29.99 3.08
CA PHE A 103 5.27 -28.90 3.05
C PHE A 103 6.52 -29.35 3.86
N PRO A 104 7.54 -29.94 3.22
CA PRO A 104 8.60 -30.64 3.95
C PRO A 104 9.53 -29.73 4.78
N ASP A 105 9.90 -28.57 4.26
CA ASP A 105 11.00 -27.74 4.77
C ASP A 105 10.57 -26.35 5.28
N THR A 106 9.29 -26.18 5.61
CA THR A 106 8.73 -24.92 6.10
C THR A 106 9.06 -24.70 7.58
N LYS A 107 9.66 -23.55 7.93
CA LYS A 107 9.97 -23.21 9.33
C LYS A 107 9.48 -21.83 9.74
N LEU A 108 9.51 -20.84 8.86
CA LEU A 108 9.24 -19.44 9.21
C LEU A 108 7.76 -19.12 9.37
N ILE A 109 6.92 -19.74 8.54
CA ILE A 109 5.49 -19.49 8.49
C ILE A 109 4.75 -20.76 8.93
N PRO A 110 3.79 -20.69 9.87
CA PRO A 110 2.97 -21.84 10.25
C PRO A 110 2.27 -22.47 9.03
N ILE A 111 2.28 -23.79 8.97
CA ILE A 111 1.70 -24.55 7.84
C ILE A 111 0.21 -24.24 7.68
N GLU A 112 -0.50 -23.98 8.76
CA GLU A 112 -1.92 -23.62 8.77
C GLU A 112 -2.19 -22.30 8.05
N GLU A 113 -1.31 -21.30 8.21
CA GLU A 113 -1.40 -20.02 7.49
C GLU A 113 -1.20 -20.25 5.99
N ILE A 114 -0.26 -21.11 5.61
CA ILE A 114 0.00 -21.46 4.21
C ILE A 114 -1.19 -22.21 3.62
N LYS A 115 -1.71 -23.24 4.30
CA LYS A 115 -2.90 -23.98 3.84
C LYS A 115 -4.12 -23.05 3.67
N GLY A 116 -4.24 -22.02 4.52
CA GLY A 116 -5.35 -21.06 4.48
C GLY A 116 -5.39 -20.19 3.22
N ILE A 117 -4.26 -19.97 2.55
CA ILE A 117 -4.18 -19.11 1.35
C ILE A 117 -4.32 -19.90 0.04
N LEU A 118 -4.15 -21.23 0.05
CA LEU A 118 -4.18 -22.06 -1.16
C LEU A 118 -5.58 -22.21 -1.74
N TYR A 119 -5.65 -22.31 -3.06
CA TYR A 119 -6.80 -22.80 -3.79
C TYR A 119 -6.93 -24.32 -3.71
N SER A 120 -5.82 -25.04 -3.77
CA SER A 120 -5.80 -26.50 -3.63
C SER A 120 -6.20 -26.92 -2.22
N LYS A 121 -7.04 -27.94 -2.11
CA LYS A 121 -7.53 -28.47 -0.84
C LYS A 121 -7.41 -29.99 -0.81
N GLU A 122 -7.15 -30.51 0.39
CA GLU A 122 -7.27 -31.95 0.65
C GLU A 122 -8.70 -32.42 0.34
N ARG A 123 -8.81 -33.60 -0.28
CA ARG A 123 -10.03 -34.18 -0.86
C ARG A 123 -10.59 -33.43 -2.08
N GLY A 124 -9.93 -32.37 -2.54
CA GLY A 124 -10.26 -31.69 -3.79
C GLY A 124 -9.60 -32.32 -5.02
N PHE A 125 -10.02 -31.89 -6.21
CA PHE A 125 -9.39 -32.29 -7.47
C PHE A 125 -8.11 -31.50 -7.74
N PHE A 126 -7.05 -32.21 -8.14
CA PHE A 126 -5.77 -31.63 -8.53
C PHE A 126 -5.88 -30.98 -9.91
N SER A 127 -5.48 -29.71 -9.99
CA SER A 127 -5.27 -29.00 -11.25
C SER A 127 -3.88 -28.39 -11.25
N GLU A 128 -3.17 -28.56 -12.36
CA GLU A 128 -1.83 -28.00 -12.56
C GLU A 128 -1.85 -26.46 -12.50
N GLU A 129 -2.89 -25.85 -13.06
CA GLU A 129 -3.09 -24.40 -13.05
C GLU A 129 -3.25 -23.87 -11.61
N LYS A 130 -4.09 -24.53 -10.80
CA LYS A 130 -4.26 -24.17 -9.39
C LYS A 130 -2.98 -24.35 -8.59
N ALA A 131 -2.22 -25.41 -8.85
CA ALA A 131 -0.94 -25.66 -8.17
C ALA A 131 0.11 -24.59 -8.51
N LYS A 132 0.15 -24.10 -9.76
CA LYS A 132 1.00 -22.97 -10.15
C LYS A 132 0.59 -21.67 -9.45
N GLU A 133 -0.71 -21.36 -9.44
CA GLU A 133 -1.22 -20.19 -8.73
C GLU A 133 -0.96 -20.27 -7.21
N ASP A 134 -1.01 -21.48 -6.65
CA ASP A 134 -0.68 -21.73 -5.26
C ASP A 134 0.80 -21.48 -4.96
N CYS A 135 1.72 -21.87 -5.85
CA CYS A 135 3.14 -21.48 -5.74
C CYS A 135 3.33 -19.97 -5.71
N ASP A 136 2.69 -19.24 -6.63
CA ASP A 136 2.75 -17.77 -6.67
C ASP A 136 2.19 -17.14 -5.40
N LYS A 137 1.11 -17.70 -4.86
CA LYS A 137 0.51 -17.24 -3.59
C LYS A 137 1.43 -17.47 -2.42
N ILE A 138 2.08 -18.64 -2.33
CA ILE A 138 3.07 -18.93 -1.29
C ILE A 138 4.19 -17.90 -1.36
N GLU A 139 4.76 -17.69 -2.54
CA GLU A 139 5.86 -16.73 -2.74
C GLU A 139 5.46 -15.31 -2.34
N LYS A 140 4.31 -14.83 -2.84
CA LYS A 140 3.76 -13.51 -2.48
C LYS A 140 3.50 -13.38 -0.97
N TYR A 141 3.08 -14.45 -0.31
CA TYR A 141 2.84 -14.44 1.12
C TYR A 141 4.13 -14.30 1.94
N TYR A 142 5.21 -15.00 1.54
CA TYR A 142 6.54 -14.83 2.13
C TYR A 142 7.04 -13.39 1.94
N ILE A 143 6.95 -12.84 0.72
CA ILE A 143 7.31 -11.46 0.41
C ILE A 143 6.52 -10.47 1.28
N LYS A 144 5.21 -10.68 1.42
CA LYS A 144 4.33 -9.84 2.27
C LYS A 144 4.72 -9.90 3.75
N LYS A 145 5.21 -11.04 4.23
CA LYS A 145 5.75 -11.21 5.58
C LYS A 145 7.19 -10.70 5.71
N GLY A 146 7.80 -10.19 4.63
CA GLY A 146 9.16 -9.65 4.59
C GLY A 146 10.25 -10.69 4.39
N PHE A 147 9.91 -11.97 4.27
CA PHE A 147 10.87 -13.05 4.15
C PHE A 147 11.27 -13.29 2.70
N VAL A 148 12.49 -13.77 2.52
CA VAL A 148 13.08 -14.04 1.22
C VAL A 148 13.36 -15.54 1.08
N LEU A 149 13.03 -16.07 -0.10
CA LEU A 149 13.28 -17.47 -0.44
C LEU A 149 14.61 -17.59 -1.20
N ALA A 150 15.37 -18.63 -0.87
CA ALA A 150 16.55 -19.07 -1.61
C ALA A 150 16.15 -19.80 -2.91
N GLN A 151 14.98 -20.43 -2.93
CA GLN A 151 14.40 -21.09 -4.09
C GLN A 151 12.89 -20.83 -4.10
N SER A 152 12.36 -20.38 -5.23
CA SER A 152 10.93 -20.15 -5.41
C SER A 152 10.11 -21.44 -5.25
N PRO A 153 8.83 -21.36 -4.86
CA PRO A 153 8.01 -22.54 -4.65
C PRO A 153 7.75 -23.33 -5.93
N GLU A 154 7.97 -24.64 -5.85
CA GLU A 154 7.65 -25.62 -6.88
C GLU A 154 6.68 -26.66 -6.29
N TYR A 155 5.87 -27.27 -7.15
CA TYR A 155 4.97 -28.35 -6.75
C TYR A 155 5.34 -29.67 -7.43
N SER A 156 5.02 -30.76 -6.75
CA SER A 156 5.04 -32.10 -7.32
C SER A 156 3.78 -32.85 -6.89
N PHE A 157 3.21 -33.63 -7.80
CA PHE A 157 2.03 -34.44 -7.53
C PHE A 157 2.31 -35.89 -7.86
N LYS A 158 2.35 -36.75 -6.83
CA LYS A 158 2.63 -38.18 -6.97
C LYS A 158 1.81 -38.96 -5.96
N ASP A 159 1.27 -40.12 -6.37
CA ASP A 159 0.49 -41.02 -5.51
C ASP A 159 -0.66 -40.31 -4.78
N ASN A 160 -1.34 -39.39 -5.48
CA ASN A 160 -2.40 -38.52 -4.94
C ASN A 160 -1.96 -37.57 -3.81
N ILE A 161 -0.66 -37.32 -3.65
CA ILE A 161 -0.09 -36.39 -2.68
C ILE A 161 0.47 -35.18 -3.42
N LEU A 162 -0.03 -34.00 -3.06
CA LEU A 162 0.48 -32.73 -3.57
C LEU A 162 1.54 -32.20 -2.59
N THR A 163 2.78 -32.07 -3.05
CA THR A 163 3.89 -31.56 -2.24
C THR A 163 4.36 -30.24 -2.81
N PHE A 164 4.40 -29.21 -1.97
CA PHE A 164 5.01 -27.93 -2.30
C PHE A 164 6.39 -27.86 -1.65
N ASN A 165 7.40 -27.52 -2.45
CA ASN A 165 8.79 -27.44 -2.02
C ASN A 165 9.34 -26.06 -2.34
N TRP A 166 9.97 -25.42 -1.36
CA TRP A 166 10.75 -24.20 -1.53
C TRP A 166 11.87 -24.20 -0.49
N LYS A 167 12.84 -23.30 -0.66
CA LYS A 167 13.94 -23.16 0.29
C LYS A 167 13.92 -21.77 0.88
N GLU A 168 13.73 -21.68 2.20
CA GLU A 168 13.89 -20.44 2.96
C GLU A 168 15.38 -20.07 3.02
N LEU A 169 15.71 -18.76 3.05
CA LEU A 169 17.09 -18.35 3.31
C LEU A 169 17.54 -18.86 4.70
N PRO A 170 18.80 -19.29 4.86
CA PRO A 170 19.33 -19.56 6.18
C PRO A 170 19.42 -18.28 7.05
N PRO A 171 19.54 -18.42 8.38
CA PRO A 171 19.75 -17.27 9.26
C PRO A 171 20.97 -16.42 8.86
N ILE A 172 20.92 -15.14 9.20
CA ILE A 172 22.00 -14.18 8.93
C ILE A 172 23.21 -14.55 9.79
N GLY A 173 24.32 -14.96 9.18
CA GLY A 173 25.58 -15.21 9.88
C GLY A 173 26.45 -13.95 10.01
N ARG A 174 26.37 -13.06 9.03
CA ARG A 174 27.18 -11.83 8.96
C ARG A 174 26.44 -10.70 8.27
N ILE A 175 26.64 -9.47 8.75
CA ILE A 175 26.15 -8.23 8.12
C ILE A 175 27.33 -7.33 7.80
N GLU A 176 27.48 -6.97 6.53
CA GLU A 176 28.51 -6.05 6.02
C GLU A 176 27.85 -4.81 5.44
N ILE A 177 28.26 -3.62 5.90
CA ILE A 177 27.72 -2.35 5.40
C ILE A 177 28.73 -1.75 4.44
N LYS A 178 28.32 -1.53 3.18
CA LYS A 178 29.16 -0.89 2.16
C LYS A 178 28.79 0.59 2.05
N ALA A 179 29.47 1.41 2.83
CA ALA A 179 29.35 2.88 2.83
C ALA A 179 30.61 3.55 2.26
N LYS A 180 30.48 4.80 1.78
CA LYS A 180 31.63 5.61 1.31
C LYS A 180 32.12 6.58 2.39
N GLY A 181 31.22 7.17 3.18
CA GLY A 181 31.59 8.04 4.29
C GLY A 181 31.73 7.28 5.61
N TYR A 182 32.30 7.97 6.60
CA TYR A 182 32.58 7.44 7.92
C TYR A 182 31.37 7.48 8.89
N TRP A 183 30.31 8.22 8.55
CA TRP A 183 29.18 8.49 9.45
C TRP A 183 27.99 7.56 9.17
N GLU A 184 27.90 7.04 7.96
CA GLU A 184 26.80 6.21 7.45
C GLU A 184 26.79 4.85 8.15
N GLU A 185 27.94 4.18 8.25
CA GLU A 185 27.99 2.86 8.88
C GLU A 185 27.58 2.89 10.36
N PRO A 186 28.12 3.78 11.23
CA PRO A 186 27.64 3.91 12.61
C PRO A 186 26.15 4.23 12.70
N LEU A 187 25.64 5.09 11.81
CA LEU A 187 24.22 5.43 11.74
C LEU A 187 23.37 4.19 11.39
N ILE A 188 23.71 3.49 10.31
CA ILE A 188 23.02 2.26 9.86
C ILE A 188 23.07 1.21 10.98
N ARG A 189 24.23 0.92 11.56
CA ARG A 189 24.37 -0.05 12.66
C ARG A 189 23.50 0.31 13.86
N ASN A 190 23.40 1.59 14.20
CA ASN A 190 22.62 2.03 15.34
C ASN A 190 21.11 1.83 15.12
N PHE A 191 20.64 1.94 13.88
CA PHE A 191 19.22 1.95 13.53
C PHE A 191 18.69 0.67 12.89
N LEU A 192 19.58 -0.17 12.37
CA LEU A 192 19.23 -1.44 11.79
C LEU A 192 18.65 -2.35 12.89
N LYS A 193 17.39 -2.75 12.71
CA LYS A 193 16.71 -3.70 13.60
C LYS A 193 17.05 -5.16 13.28
N LEU A 194 17.82 -5.40 12.21
CA LEU A 194 18.31 -6.72 11.84
C LEU A 194 19.48 -7.18 12.73
N ARG A 195 19.52 -8.45 13.10
CA ARG A 195 20.53 -9.06 13.99
C ARG A 195 21.15 -10.31 13.36
N ILE A 196 22.36 -10.64 13.80
CA ILE A 196 22.98 -11.94 13.48
C ILE A 196 22.19 -13.05 14.19
N GLY A 197 21.98 -14.17 13.50
CA GLY A 197 21.24 -15.34 13.95
C GLY A 197 19.73 -15.31 13.64
N GLU A 198 19.19 -14.20 13.15
CA GLU A 198 17.79 -14.13 12.71
C GLU A 198 17.67 -14.23 11.18
N TYR A 199 16.46 -14.43 10.67
CA TYR A 199 16.20 -14.52 9.23
C TYR A 199 16.06 -13.13 8.60
N LEU A 200 16.44 -13.01 7.33
CA LEU A 200 16.30 -11.76 6.58
C LEU A 200 14.82 -11.34 6.48
N ASP A 201 14.51 -10.22 7.12
CA ASP A 201 13.22 -9.54 7.04
C ASP A 201 13.40 -8.18 6.36
N MET A 202 12.98 -8.12 5.09
CA MET A 202 13.07 -6.93 4.23
C MET A 202 12.34 -5.73 4.82
N ARG A 203 11.28 -5.95 5.62
CA ARG A 203 10.51 -4.86 6.25
C ARG A 203 11.36 -4.07 7.24
N LYS A 204 12.33 -4.70 7.90
CA LYS A 204 13.26 -4.00 8.81
C LYS A 204 14.23 -3.10 8.05
N ILE A 205 14.53 -3.40 6.78
CA ILE A 205 15.36 -2.56 5.91
C ILE A 205 14.52 -1.43 5.31
N GLU A 206 13.27 -1.72 4.92
CA GLU A 206 12.28 -0.70 4.54
C GLU A 206 12.06 0.30 5.68
N GLU A 207 11.86 -0.17 6.92
CA GLU A 207 11.73 0.70 8.10
C GLU A 207 12.95 1.60 8.32
N LEU A 208 14.17 1.09 8.05
CA LEU A 208 15.39 1.88 8.12
C LEU A 208 15.41 2.97 7.04
N ASN A 209 15.00 2.63 5.81
CA ASN A 209 14.92 3.58 4.70
C ASN A 209 13.82 4.63 4.92
N ASP A 210 12.67 4.24 5.46
CA ASP A 210 11.59 5.15 5.88
C ASP A 210 12.09 6.13 6.94
N PHE A 211 12.88 5.63 7.90
CA PHE A 211 13.52 6.50 8.89
C PHE A 211 14.46 7.53 8.25
N PHE A 212 15.33 7.11 7.31
CA PHE A 212 16.21 8.03 6.58
C PHE A 212 15.42 9.08 5.79
N TYR A 213 14.38 8.64 5.08
CA TYR A 213 13.49 9.53 4.35
C TYR A 213 12.87 10.59 5.26
N LYS A 214 12.26 10.17 6.38
CA LYS A 214 11.61 11.07 7.35
C LYS A 214 12.56 12.04 8.04
N LYS A 215 13.82 11.64 8.23
CA LYS A 215 14.86 12.49 8.83
C LYS A 215 15.63 13.31 7.78
N ASN A 216 15.15 13.36 6.53
CA ASN A 216 15.80 14.05 5.40
C ASN A 216 17.26 13.62 5.15
N ILE A 217 17.59 12.39 5.53
CA ILE A 217 18.91 11.80 5.29
C ILE A 217 18.90 11.27 3.86
N LYS A 218 19.71 11.86 2.98
CA LYS A 218 19.68 11.58 1.53
C LYS A 218 20.48 10.32 1.14
N ILE A 219 20.24 9.22 1.84
CA ILE A 219 20.73 7.87 1.50
C ILE A 219 19.60 6.84 1.59
N LYS A 220 19.78 5.73 0.90
CA LYS A 220 18.95 4.52 0.96
C LYS A 220 19.88 3.31 1.11
N VAL A 221 19.45 2.30 1.85
CA VAL A 221 20.13 1.01 1.96
C VAL A 221 19.43 -0.01 1.07
N GLU A 222 20.20 -0.65 0.21
CA GLU A 222 19.75 -1.75 -0.64
C GLU A 222 20.46 -3.05 -0.23
N PRO A 223 19.71 -4.10 0.13
CA PRO A 223 20.30 -5.36 0.52
C PRO A 223 20.71 -6.21 -0.68
N GLU A 224 21.85 -6.87 -0.55
CA GLU A 224 22.29 -8.00 -1.37
C GLU A 224 22.69 -9.13 -0.43
N TRP A 225 22.48 -10.39 -0.82
CA TRP A 225 22.85 -11.52 0.03
C TRP A 225 23.49 -12.66 -0.75
N LYS A 226 24.27 -13.46 -0.03
CA LYS A 226 24.86 -14.72 -0.51
C LYS A 226 24.76 -15.78 0.59
N ILE A 227 24.70 -17.05 0.18
CA ILE A 227 24.70 -18.18 1.11
C ILE A 227 26.14 -18.70 1.21
N GLU A 228 26.72 -18.68 2.41
CA GLU A 228 28.05 -19.21 2.74
C GLU A 228 27.92 -20.08 4.00
N ASP A 229 28.43 -21.32 3.96
CA ASP A 229 28.47 -22.25 5.10
C ASP A 229 27.16 -22.31 5.91
N GLU A 230 26.04 -22.57 5.22
CA GLU A 230 24.69 -22.64 5.81
C GLU A 230 24.20 -21.34 6.48
N ASN A 231 24.84 -20.21 6.19
CA ASN A 231 24.45 -18.89 6.69
C ASN A 231 24.21 -17.92 5.54
N THR A 232 23.39 -16.92 5.80
CA THR A 232 23.22 -15.78 4.91
C THR A 232 24.24 -14.69 5.27
N VAL A 233 25.08 -14.30 4.32
CA VAL A 233 25.91 -13.09 4.38
C VAL A 233 25.12 -11.96 3.75
N LEU A 234 24.76 -10.95 4.55
CA LEU A 234 23.98 -9.80 4.13
C LEU A 234 24.89 -8.60 3.89
N TYR A 235 24.92 -8.11 2.66
CA TYR A 235 25.57 -6.86 2.27
C TYR A 235 24.52 -5.75 2.20
N LEU A 236 24.73 -4.68 2.95
CA LEU A 236 23.90 -3.49 2.95
C LEU A 236 24.61 -2.39 2.16
N ASN A 237 24.23 -2.23 0.90
CA ASN A 237 24.82 -1.24 0.00
C ASN A 237 24.16 0.12 0.21
N VAL A 238 24.96 1.16 0.44
CA VAL A 238 24.46 2.53 0.56
C VAL A 238 24.34 3.18 -0.81
N VAL A 239 23.10 3.51 -1.18
CA VAL A 239 22.72 4.27 -2.37
C VAL A 239 22.51 5.73 -1.98
N TYR A 240 23.14 6.65 -2.70
CA TYR A 240 23.07 8.08 -2.42
C TYR A 240 21.93 8.70 -3.22
N LEU A 241 21.04 9.42 -2.54
CA LEU A 241 19.95 10.15 -3.17
C LEU A 241 20.42 11.56 -3.54
N SER A 242 19.63 12.23 -4.37
CA SER A 242 19.83 13.66 -4.69
C SER A 242 20.05 14.49 -3.42
N PRO A 243 21.23 15.10 -3.23
CA PRO A 243 21.50 15.91 -2.06
C PRO A 243 20.79 17.26 -2.13
N ARG A 244 20.36 17.67 -3.33
CA ARG A 244 19.78 18.98 -3.62
C ARG A 244 18.27 18.86 -3.80
N GLU A 245 17.57 19.90 -3.37
CA GLU A 245 16.14 20.02 -3.58
C GLU A 245 15.79 21.50 -3.76
N VAL A 246 14.95 21.79 -4.75
CA VAL A 246 14.37 23.12 -4.93
C VAL A 246 12.86 22.95 -5.02
N SER A 247 12.11 23.65 -4.17
CA SER A 247 10.65 23.72 -4.24
C SER A 247 10.19 25.14 -4.50
N LEU A 248 9.31 25.31 -5.48
CA LEU A 248 8.60 26.55 -5.76
C LEU A 248 7.10 26.31 -5.55
N SER A 249 6.48 27.09 -4.68
CA SER A 249 5.06 27.04 -4.39
C SER A 249 4.38 28.37 -4.69
N TYR A 250 3.23 28.33 -5.37
CA TYR A 250 2.33 29.45 -5.55
C TYR A 250 1.01 29.16 -4.84
N ASN A 251 0.71 29.96 -3.83
CA ASN A 251 -0.56 29.96 -3.12
C ASN A 251 -1.38 31.18 -3.57
N TYR A 252 -2.48 30.93 -4.28
CA TYR A 252 -3.34 31.96 -4.84
C TYR A 252 -3.79 32.97 -3.77
N ASN A 253 -3.55 34.26 -4.03
CA ASN A 253 -3.82 35.39 -3.12
C ASN A 253 -3.22 35.27 -1.72
N LYS A 254 -2.23 34.38 -1.52
CA LYS A 254 -1.60 34.14 -0.21
C LYS A 254 -0.09 34.34 -0.24
N SER A 255 0.63 33.57 -1.05
CA SER A 255 2.09 33.67 -1.08
C SER A 255 2.74 33.04 -2.31
N ILE A 256 3.97 33.45 -2.61
CA ILE A 256 4.93 32.69 -3.41
C ILE A 256 6.06 32.26 -2.47
N ASP A 257 6.35 30.97 -2.44
CA ASP A 257 7.39 30.38 -1.59
C ASP A 257 8.48 29.71 -2.44
N LEU A 258 9.74 30.01 -2.15
CA LEU A 258 10.92 29.33 -2.67
C LEU A 258 11.65 28.66 -1.51
N LYS A 259 11.94 27.38 -1.66
CA LYS A 259 12.78 26.60 -0.74
C LYS A 259 13.94 25.98 -1.49
N MET A 260 15.13 26.07 -0.92
CA MET A 260 16.34 25.46 -1.46
C MET A 260 17.03 24.67 -0.36
N GLY A 261 17.27 23.38 -0.61
CA GLY A 261 17.86 22.50 0.38
C GLY A 261 19.08 21.74 -0.13
N TYR A 262 20.01 21.49 0.77
CA TYR A 262 21.24 20.74 0.52
C TYR A 262 21.58 19.81 1.69
N PHE A 263 21.84 18.54 1.39
CA PHE A 263 22.27 17.55 2.38
C PHE A 263 23.80 17.55 2.56
N LEU A 264 24.25 17.89 3.78
CA LEU A 264 25.65 18.04 4.17
C LEU A 264 26.21 16.81 4.91
N GLY A 265 25.65 15.61 4.68
CA GLY A 265 26.13 14.37 5.30
C GLY A 265 25.89 14.37 6.82
N SER A 266 26.95 14.20 7.61
CA SER A 266 26.88 14.12 9.08
C SER A 266 26.34 15.37 9.77
N ILE A 267 26.38 16.53 9.10
CA ILE A 267 25.85 17.80 9.63
C ILE A 267 24.32 17.84 9.55
N GLY A 268 23.72 17.20 8.54
CA GLY A 268 22.28 17.21 8.31
C GLY A 268 21.87 17.93 7.04
N TYR A 269 20.59 18.27 6.96
CA TYR A 269 19.94 18.92 5.83
C TYR A 269 19.79 20.41 6.12
N LEU A 270 20.44 21.23 5.30
CA LEU A 270 20.34 22.69 5.35
C LEU A 270 19.29 23.15 4.34
N GLU A 271 18.26 23.86 4.78
CA GLU A 271 17.23 24.48 3.96
C GLU A 271 17.27 26.00 4.14
N THR A 272 17.14 26.74 3.04
CA THR A 272 16.82 28.15 3.04
C THR A 272 15.43 28.36 2.47
N SER A 273 14.67 29.30 3.03
CA SER A 273 13.32 29.61 2.61
C SER A 273 13.14 31.10 2.38
N LEU A 274 12.33 31.42 1.38
CA LEU A 274 11.90 32.78 1.04
C LEU A 274 10.41 32.73 0.70
N SER A 275 9.60 33.56 1.34
CA SER A 275 8.17 33.66 1.10
C SER A 275 7.75 35.11 0.93
N SER A 276 6.95 35.40 -0.08
CA SER A 276 6.36 36.73 -0.32
C SER A 276 4.84 36.63 -0.27
N ASP A 277 4.19 37.46 0.54
CA ASP A 277 2.74 37.43 0.75
C ASP A 277 1.91 38.09 -0.36
N LEU A 278 2.55 38.43 -1.49
CA LEU A 278 1.98 39.18 -2.61
C LEU A 278 1.50 40.61 -2.27
N GLN A 279 1.65 41.05 -1.03
CA GLN A 279 1.30 42.39 -0.54
C GLN A 279 2.55 43.23 -0.18
N GLY A 280 3.73 42.62 -0.27
CA GLY A 280 5.02 43.28 -0.12
C GLY A 280 5.80 42.88 1.13
N ASN A 281 5.22 42.02 1.98
CA ASN A 281 5.97 41.43 3.09
C ASN A 281 6.77 40.24 2.59
N LEU A 282 7.97 40.10 3.14
CA LEU A 282 8.93 39.08 2.76
C LEU A 282 9.45 38.39 4.01
N ASP A 283 9.19 37.09 4.09
CA ASP A 283 9.69 36.20 5.13
C ASP A 283 10.83 35.37 4.59
N TYR A 284 11.86 35.19 5.41
CA TYR A 284 13.04 34.43 5.02
C TYR A 284 13.63 33.72 6.23
N GLY A 285 14.19 32.54 5.98
CA GLY A 285 14.76 31.74 7.05
C GLY A 285 15.77 30.72 6.57
N ILE A 286 16.48 30.17 7.56
CA ILE A 286 17.44 29.09 7.42
C ILE A 286 17.07 28.04 8.45
N ASN A 287 16.99 26.79 8.00
CA ASN A 287 16.73 25.63 8.84
C ASN A 287 17.88 24.63 8.66
N LEU A 288 18.46 24.17 9.77
CA LEU A 288 19.37 23.04 9.78
C LEU A 288 18.71 21.90 10.55
N GLN A 289 18.31 20.86 9.83
CA GLN A 289 17.73 19.66 10.39
C GLN A 289 18.76 18.54 10.40
N SER A 290 19.16 18.08 11.58
CA SER A 290 20.02 16.92 11.74
C SER A 290 19.35 15.85 12.57
N TYR A 291 20.04 14.72 12.75
CA TYR A 291 19.51 13.64 13.56
C TYR A 291 19.39 14.01 15.06
N TYR A 292 20.35 14.77 15.61
CA TYR A 292 20.40 15.10 17.04
C TYR A 292 20.02 16.55 17.37
N PHE A 293 19.88 17.37 16.34
CA PHE A 293 19.84 18.82 16.51
C PHE A 293 18.99 19.45 15.40
N ASP A 294 18.10 20.36 15.80
CA ASP A 294 17.39 21.24 14.88
C ASP A 294 17.67 22.69 15.23
N LEU A 295 17.84 23.50 14.18
CA LEU A 295 17.96 24.94 14.26
C LEU A 295 17.05 25.55 13.20
N ASP A 296 16.22 26.48 13.62
CA ASP A 296 15.42 27.33 12.73
C ASP A 296 15.69 28.78 13.10
N ILE A 297 16.04 29.60 12.11
CA ILE A 297 16.21 31.04 12.30
C ILE A 297 15.53 31.72 11.11
N ASN A 298 14.64 32.66 11.40
CA ASN A 298 13.99 33.48 10.39
C ASN A 298 13.91 34.94 10.85
N ASN A 299 13.36 35.80 10.00
CA ASN A 299 13.16 37.23 10.29
C ASN A 299 12.21 37.51 11.48
N LYS A 300 11.39 36.54 11.89
CA LYS A 300 10.39 36.70 12.97
C LYS A 300 10.80 36.02 14.28
N GLY A 301 11.72 35.08 14.26
CA GLY A 301 12.13 34.33 15.44
C GLY A 301 13.20 33.29 15.19
N TYR A 302 13.40 32.46 16.20
CA TYR A 302 14.37 31.36 16.19
C TYR A 302 13.86 30.19 17.04
N SER A 303 14.37 29.00 16.74
CA SER A 303 14.17 27.78 17.52
C SER A 303 15.44 26.95 17.48
N ILE A 304 15.83 26.39 18.62
CA ILE A 304 16.95 25.47 18.74
C ILE A 304 16.52 24.28 19.58
N ALA A 305 16.80 23.07 19.11
CA ALA A 305 16.35 21.86 19.78
C ALA A 305 17.39 20.75 19.74
N LEU A 306 17.49 20.01 20.84
CA LEU A 306 18.24 18.76 20.93
C LEU A 306 17.28 17.59 20.94
N LYS A 307 17.59 16.58 20.12
CA LYS A 307 16.77 15.38 19.94
C LYS A 307 17.51 14.15 20.42
N ARG A 308 16.76 13.25 21.04
CA ARG A 308 17.27 11.96 21.47
C ARG A 308 16.24 10.87 21.26
N LEU A 309 16.65 9.81 20.56
CA LEU A 309 15.87 8.59 20.48
C LEU A 309 15.88 7.87 21.84
N MET A 310 14.71 7.76 22.45
CA MET A 310 14.48 7.12 23.75
C MET A 310 14.15 5.64 23.59
N SER A 311 13.50 5.25 22.48
CA SER A 311 13.20 3.85 22.18
C SER A 311 13.33 3.55 20.69
N LYS A 312 14.23 2.61 20.34
CA LYS A 312 14.41 2.12 18.96
C LYS A 312 13.26 1.25 18.46
N THR A 313 12.68 0.45 19.35
CA THR A 313 11.60 -0.49 18.99
C THR A 313 10.31 0.24 18.70
N ASN A 314 10.00 1.25 19.50
CA ASN A 314 8.75 2.01 19.43
C ASN A 314 8.91 3.38 18.74
N ASN A 315 10.08 3.66 18.17
CA ASN A 315 10.46 4.93 17.54
C ASN A 315 10.03 6.16 18.34
N ILE A 316 10.39 6.20 19.62
CA ILE A 316 10.08 7.31 20.52
C ILE A 316 11.28 8.26 20.57
N GLU A 317 11.07 9.50 20.16
CA GLU A 317 12.04 10.59 20.22
C GLU A 317 11.60 11.61 21.27
N ALA A 318 12.55 12.05 22.09
CA ALA A 318 12.39 13.20 22.96
C ALA A 318 13.14 14.39 22.35
N GLU A 319 12.53 15.56 22.43
CA GLU A 319 13.07 16.82 21.98
C GLU A 319 13.00 17.83 23.13
N LEU A 320 14.11 18.49 23.41
CA LEU A 320 14.20 19.60 24.36
C LEU A 320 14.75 20.80 23.60
N GLY A 321 13.99 21.89 23.59
CA GLY A 321 14.39 23.05 22.84
C GLY A 321 13.95 24.36 23.45
N TYR A 322 14.41 25.43 22.83
CA TYR A 322 14.10 26.80 23.19
C TYR A 322 13.76 27.57 21.92
N LYS A 323 12.66 28.32 21.97
CA LYS A 323 12.20 29.15 20.86
C LYS A 323 11.91 30.57 21.33
N GLY A 324 12.06 31.52 20.42
CA GLY A 324 11.78 32.93 20.69
C GLY A 324 11.24 33.66 19.47
N SER A 325 10.38 34.64 19.71
CA SER A 325 9.89 35.58 18.70
C SER A 325 10.57 36.94 18.87
N PHE A 326 11.16 37.44 17.78
CA PHE A 326 11.70 38.81 17.72
C PHE A 326 10.60 39.87 17.67
N VAL A 327 9.39 39.48 17.21
CA VAL A 327 8.25 40.39 17.04
C VAL A 327 7.43 40.51 18.33
N LEU A 328 7.08 39.38 18.94
CA LEU A 328 6.22 39.36 20.13
C LEU A 328 7.01 39.51 21.45
N ASN A 329 8.34 39.42 21.39
CA ASN A 329 9.20 39.24 22.55
C ASN A 329 8.70 38.09 23.45
N ASP A 330 8.26 37.00 22.82
CA ASP A 330 7.85 35.78 23.50
C ASP A 330 8.95 34.72 23.42
N LYS A 331 9.13 33.96 24.49
CA LYS A 331 10.18 32.96 24.63
C LYS A 331 9.65 31.77 25.38
N ALA A 332 9.95 30.57 24.87
CA ALA A 332 9.48 29.33 25.47
C ALA A 332 10.56 28.26 25.47
N LEU A 333 10.67 27.57 26.61
CA LEU A 333 11.29 26.25 26.66
C LEU A 333 10.24 25.23 26.27
N PHE A 334 10.58 24.27 25.41
CA PHE A 334 9.65 23.22 25.02
C PHE A 334 10.24 21.82 25.20
N ILE A 335 9.37 20.88 25.52
CA ILE A 335 9.68 19.46 25.64
C ILE A 335 8.65 18.69 24.84
N TYR A 336 9.11 17.94 23.83
CA TYR A 336 8.25 17.12 23.00
C TYR A 336 8.63 15.65 23.09
N PHE A 337 7.62 14.78 23.11
CA PHE A 337 7.77 13.35 22.96
C PHE A 337 6.98 12.89 21.76
N THR A 338 7.69 12.36 20.75
CA THR A 338 7.10 11.95 19.48
C THR A 338 7.29 10.46 19.29
N GLN A 339 6.19 9.74 19.05
CA GLN A 339 6.20 8.39 18.50
C GLN A 339 5.72 8.46 17.06
N ASP A 340 6.59 8.11 16.11
CA ASP A 340 6.23 8.03 14.70
C ASP A 340 6.37 6.60 14.16
N LEU A 341 5.25 5.90 14.05
CA LEU A 341 5.13 4.58 13.45
C LEU A 341 4.37 4.62 12.12
N THR A 342 4.24 5.79 11.50
CA THR A 342 3.62 5.90 10.19
C THR A 342 4.51 5.28 9.14
N LYS A 343 3.93 4.63 8.13
CA LYS A 343 4.62 4.25 6.90
C LYS A 343 4.21 5.24 5.83
N THR A 344 5.17 5.71 5.05
CA THR A 344 4.92 6.72 4.02
C THR A 344 5.59 6.30 2.74
N TYR A 345 4.89 6.45 1.62
CA TYR A 345 5.48 6.25 0.31
C TYR A 345 5.56 7.60 -0.41
N LYS A 346 6.79 8.09 -0.64
CA LYS A 346 7.06 9.38 -1.31
C LYS A 346 6.19 10.54 -0.76
N GLY A 347 6.10 10.64 0.57
CA GLY A 347 5.39 11.72 1.26
C GLY A 347 3.90 11.46 1.50
N ILE A 348 3.34 10.38 0.95
CA ILE A 348 1.94 10.00 1.17
C ILE A 348 1.86 8.98 2.32
N PRO A 349 1.01 9.20 3.34
CA PRO A 349 0.77 8.23 4.39
C PRO A 349 0.15 6.95 3.84
N GLU A 350 0.68 5.80 4.23
CA GLU A 350 0.19 4.48 3.83
C GLU A 350 -0.55 3.79 4.97
N SER A 351 0.07 3.78 6.15
CA SER A 351 -0.50 3.13 7.34
C SER A 351 0.20 3.58 8.61
N GLY A 352 -0.32 3.17 9.77
CA GLY A 352 0.35 3.34 11.05
C GLY A 352 -0.12 4.57 11.81
N ARG A 353 0.65 4.98 12.81
CA ARG A 353 0.24 6.04 13.74
C ARG A 353 1.37 7.00 14.06
N TYR A 354 1.00 8.25 14.29
CA TYR A 354 1.85 9.31 14.80
C TYR A 354 1.21 9.85 16.08
N ILE A 355 2.02 10.03 17.12
CA ILE A 355 1.60 10.66 18.37
C ILE A 355 2.68 11.62 18.80
N ARG A 356 2.31 12.85 19.15
CA ARG A 356 3.20 13.82 19.80
C ARG A 356 2.52 14.37 21.03
N LEU A 357 3.25 14.33 22.14
CA LEU A 357 2.91 15.04 23.37
C LEU A 357 3.87 16.21 23.51
N GLY A 358 3.35 17.40 23.81
CA GLY A 358 4.19 18.57 23.98
C GLY A 358 3.87 19.43 25.17
N LEU A 359 4.93 20.00 25.73
CA LEU A 359 4.88 20.94 26.84
C LEU A 359 5.68 22.16 26.44
N ASP A 360 5.04 23.31 26.42
CA ASP A 360 5.67 24.61 26.17
C ASP A 360 5.56 25.45 27.43
N PHE A 361 6.68 26.00 27.90
CA PHE A 361 6.76 26.87 29.07
C PHE A 361 7.19 28.27 28.62
N HIS A 362 6.21 29.16 28.46
CA HIS A 362 6.42 30.54 28.06
C HIS A 362 6.73 31.40 29.29
N GLY A 363 7.80 32.18 29.25
CA GLY A 363 8.21 32.99 30.39
C GLY A 363 9.69 33.37 30.37
N GLY A 364 10.26 33.69 31.55
CA GLY A 364 11.70 33.94 31.69
C GLY A 364 12.20 35.17 30.92
N GLY A 365 11.51 36.31 31.06
CA GLY A 365 11.81 37.53 30.31
C GLY A 365 11.06 37.66 28.98
N SER A 366 10.03 36.83 28.79
CA SER A 366 8.96 37.02 27.81
C SER A 366 7.95 38.08 28.28
N SER A 367 7.24 38.69 27.34
CA SER A 367 6.04 39.50 27.60
C SER A 367 4.85 38.66 28.12
N TYR A 368 4.94 37.33 28.06
CA TYR A 368 3.89 36.39 28.41
C TYR A 368 4.38 35.36 29.44
N ASN A 369 3.45 34.83 30.25
CA ASN A 369 3.71 33.79 31.23
C ASN A 369 2.56 32.78 31.26
N PHE A 370 2.70 31.73 30.47
CA PHE A 370 1.72 30.65 30.37
C PHE A 370 2.43 29.35 29.99
N SER A 371 1.71 28.24 30.04
CA SER A 371 2.19 26.95 29.54
C SER A 371 1.16 26.30 28.64
N ILE A 372 1.60 25.51 27.66
CA ILE A 372 0.71 24.76 26.77
C ILE A 372 1.04 23.28 26.90
N LEU A 373 0.02 22.47 27.16
CA LEU A 373 0.05 21.02 26.94
C LEU A 373 -0.62 20.72 25.61
N SER A 374 0.13 20.16 24.68
CA SER A 374 -0.36 19.79 23.35
C SER A 374 -0.33 18.28 23.14
N PHE A 375 -1.31 17.78 22.39
CA PHE A 375 -1.35 16.43 21.87
C PHE A 375 -1.70 16.48 20.39
N GLU A 376 -0.91 15.82 19.57
CA GLU A 376 -1.16 15.61 18.15
C GLU A 376 -1.21 14.10 17.87
N GLY A 377 -2.24 13.66 17.16
CA GLY A 377 -2.45 12.26 16.81
C GLY A 377 -2.80 12.11 15.34
N LYS A 378 -2.16 11.17 14.65
CA LYS A 378 -2.55 10.76 13.29
C LYS A 378 -2.62 9.24 13.23
N TYR A 379 -3.60 8.72 12.53
CA TYR A 379 -3.76 7.30 12.28
C TYR A 379 -4.17 7.06 10.83
N TYR A 380 -3.48 6.15 10.16
CA TYR A 380 -3.74 5.79 8.77
C TYR A 380 -3.92 4.29 8.63
N LEU A 381 -4.87 3.89 7.80
CA LEU A 381 -5.19 2.51 7.49
C LEU A 381 -5.26 2.32 5.98
N SER A 382 -4.44 1.41 5.45
CA SER A 382 -4.50 0.98 4.06
C SER A 382 -5.45 -0.20 3.92
N LEU A 383 -6.32 -0.16 2.90
CA LEU A 383 -7.31 -1.18 2.57
C LEU A 383 -7.13 -1.58 1.11
N GLY A 384 -7.02 -2.89 0.81
CA GLY A 384 -6.77 -3.36 -0.55
C GLY A 384 -5.29 -3.29 -0.96
N GLU A 385 -5.00 -3.64 -2.22
CA GLU A 385 -3.65 -3.69 -2.79
C GLU A 385 -3.66 -3.14 -4.23
N GLY A 386 -2.50 -2.71 -4.74
CA GLY A 386 -2.37 -2.20 -6.10
C GLY A 386 -3.23 -0.94 -6.36
N LEU A 387 -3.98 -0.94 -7.47
CA LEU A 387 -4.88 0.15 -7.85
C LEU A 387 -6.19 0.18 -7.05
N ASP A 388 -6.57 -0.94 -6.41
CA ASP A 388 -7.75 -1.00 -5.54
C ASP A 388 -7.48 -0.50 -4.12
N ARG A 389 -6.22 -0.14 -3.83
CA ARG A 389 -5.78 0.33 -2.53
C ARG A 389 -6.45 1.65 -2.16
N LYS A 390 -6.95 1.77 -0.94
CA LYS A 390 -7.55 2.98 -0.37
C LYS A 390 -6.94 3.24 0.99
N ILE A 391 -6.59 4.48 1.28
CA ILE A 391 -6.09 4.87 2.61
C ILE A 391 -7.14 5.74 3.28
N ILE A 392 -7.50 5.37 4.50
CA ILE A 392 -8.37 6.17 5.37
C ILE A 392 -7.53 6.67 6.53
N GLY A 393 -7.64 7.95 6.86
CA GLY A 393 -6.91 8.58 7.93
C GLY A 393 -7.77 9.43 8.85
N VAL A 394 -7.34 9.51 10.11
CA VAL A 394 -7.85 10.46 11.09
C VAL A 394 -6.66 11.21 11.67
N GLU A 395 -6.73 12.53 11.65
CA GLU A 395 -5.74 13.43 12.22
C GLU A 395 -6.46 14.30 13.26
N GLY A 396 -5.81 14.53 14.39
CA GLY A 396 -6.34 15.39 15.44
C GLY A 396 -5.24 16.08 16.21
N GLU A 397 -5.53 17.27 16.69
CA GLU A 397 -4.64 18.06 17.52
C GLU A 397 -5.45 18.74 18.63
N ILE A 398 -4.92 18.78 19.83
CA ILE A 398 -5.51 19.51 20.95
C ILE A 398 -4.41 20.22 21.72
N GLY A 399 -4.63 21.48 22.06
CA GLY A 399 -3.77 22.27 22.92
C GLY A 399 -4.56 22.85 24.06
N TYR A 400 -4.11 22.60 25.28
CA TYR A 400 -4.68 23.20 26.48
C TYR A 400 -3.66 24.13 27.11
N SER A 401 -4.06 25.37 27.36
CA SER A 401 -3.20 26.40 27.96
C SER A 401 -3.48 26.59 29.45
N PHE A 402 -2.42 26.86 30.19
CA PHE A 402 -2.43 27.19 31.62
C PHE A 402 -1.84 28.59 31.80
N GLY A 403 -2.55 29.49 32.48
CA GLY A 403 -2.12 30.89 32.66
C GLY A 403 -2.76 31.85 31.67
N ASP A 404 -2.26 33.08 31.62
CA ASP A 404 -2.88 34.19 30.88
C ASP A 404 -2.51 34.17 29.39
N LEU A 405 -3.00 33.15 28.66
CA LEU A 405 -2.86 33.08 27.21
C LEU A 405 -3.94 33.96 26.51
N PRO A 406 -3.58 34.82 25.53
CA PRO A 406 -4.55 35.67 24.83
C PRO A 406 -5.64 34.92 24.05
N ASP A 407 -5.31 33.79 23.43
CA ASP A 407 -6.19 33.11 22.44
C ASP A 407 -6.76 31.76 22.92
N GLY A 408 -6.42 31.31 24.14
CA GLY A 408 -6.94 30.06 24.71
C GLY A 408 -6.43 28.76 24.06
N GLY A 409 -7.08 27.64 24.35
CA GLY A 409 -6.73 26.32 23.80
C GLY A 409 -7.23 26.12 22.36
N TYR A 410 -6.87 25.00 21.72
CA TYR A 410 -7.31 24.66 20.37
C TYR A 410 -7.67 23.18 20.23
N LEU A 411 -8.56 22.85 19.28
CA LEU A 411 -8.88 21.49 18.85
C LEU A 411 -9.08 21.45 17.34
N GLY A 412 -8.36 20.55 16.68
CA GLY A 412 -8.52 20.24 15.27
C GLY A 412 -8.81 18.77 15.07
N VAL A 413 -9.73 18.44 14.14
CA VAL A 413 -9.98 17.07 13.70
C VAL A 413 -10.17 17.04 12.19
N ARG A 414 -9.44 16.15 11.51
CA ARG A 414 -9.49 16.00 10.05
C ARG A 414 -9.56 14.53 9.66
N LEU A 415 -10.48 14.21 8.77
CA LEU A 415 -10.61 12.93 8.09
C LEU A 415 -9.90 13.01 6.74
N LEU A 416 -9.19 11.95 6.38
CA LEU A 416 -8.44 11.83 5.15
C LEU A 416 -8.89 10.58 4.40
N TYR A 417 -9.06 10.70 3.08
CA TYR A 417 -9.26 9.58 2.18
C TYR A 417 -8.31 9.75 0.99
N ILE A 418 -7.48 8.75 0.71
CA ILE A 418 -6.53 8.76 -0.41
C ILE A 418 -6.77 7.53 -1.28
N MET A 419 -6.72 7.71 -2.60
CA MET A 419 -6.74 6.64 -3.57
C MET A 419 -5.66 6.85 -4.64
N PRO A 420 -4.95 5.80 -5.07
CA PRO A 420 -4.09 5.85 -6.24
C PRO A 420 -4.96 5.94 -7.51
N LEU A 421 -4.50 6.70 -8.49
CA LEU A 421 -5.13 6.78 -9.81
C LEU A 421 -4.37 5.92 -10.82
N GLU A 422 -3.04 6.11 -10.88
CA GLU A 422 -2.11 5.41 -11.76
C GLU A 422 -0.76 5.30 -11.05
N TYR A 423 0.25 4.72 -11.71
CA TYR A 423 1.60 4.61 -11.14
C TYR A 423 2.11 6.01 -10.72
N HIS A 424 2.46 6.13 -9.43
CA HIS A 424 2.93 7.37 -8.80
C HIS A 424 1.98 8.58 -8.80
N THR A 425 0.69 8.37 -9.06
CA THR A 425 -0.32 9.45 -9.03
C THR A 425 -1.39 9.16 -7.99
N TYR A 426 -1.69 10.15 -7.15
CA TYR A 426 -2.59 10.01 -6.02
C TYR A 426 -3.59 11.15 -5.94
N LEU A 427 -4.80 10.77 -5.53
CA LEU A 427 -5.89 11.65 -5.21
C LEU A 427 -6.19 11.60 -3.72
N SER A 428 -6.28 12.74 -3.07
CA SER A 428 -6.63 12.83 -1.66
C SER A 428 -7.77 13.81 -1.42
N LEU A 429 -8.68 13.41 -0.55
CA LEU A 429 -9.76 14.22 -0.03
C LEU A 429 -9.54 14.34 1.48
N LYS A 430 -9.45 15.59 1.95
CA LYS A 430 -9.31 15.91 3.38
C LYS A 430 -10.51 16.74 3.80
N ILE A 431 -11.23 16.32 4.84
CA ILE A 431 -12.37 17.06 5.37
C ILE A 431 -12.20 17.13 6.88
N GLY A 432 -12.26 18.31 7.45
CA GLY A 432 -12.07 18.48 8.89
C GLY A 432 -12.41 19.88 9.33
N GLY A 433 -12.08 20.21 10.57
CA GLY A 433 -12.24 21.57 11.05
C GLY A 433 -11.48 21.79 12.33
N ASP A 434 -11.31 23.07 12.65
CA ASP A 434 -10.58 23.55 13.81
C ASP A 434 -11.47 24.47 14.65
N SER A 435 -11.19 24.53 15.95
CA SER A 435 -11.89 25.36 16.93
C SER A 435 -10.90 25.90 17.97
N ASN A 436 -11.11 27.13 18.41
CA ASN A 436 -10.34 27.78 19.48
C ASN A 436 -11.21 27.97 20.72
N PHE A 437 -10.61 27.79 21.90
CA PHE A 437 -11.30 27.77 23.18
C PHE A 437 -10.76 28.85 24.09
N SER A 438 -11.37 30.04 24.07
CA SER A 438 -11.02 31.11 25.00
C SER A 438 -11.64 30.91 26.40
N SER A 439 -12.72 30.13 26.52
CA SER A 439 -13.31 29.66 27.78
C SER A 439 -14.37 28.57 27.51
N LEU A 440 -14.10 27.30 27.79
CA LEU A 440 -15.12 26.25 27.68
C LEU A 440 -15.81 25.98 29.02
N SER A 441 -17.12 26.19 29.07
CA SER A 441 -17.95 25.68 30.16
C SER A 441 -18.64 24.36 29.80
N SER A 442 -18.87 24.11 28.49
CA SER A 442 -19.48 22.88 27.94
C SER A 442 -19.01 22.60 26.50
N PHE A 443 -18.94 21.33 26.10
CA PHE A 443 -18.63 20.89 24.72
C PHE A 443 -19.63 21.36 23.66
N SER A 444 -20.82 21.81 24.05
CA SER A 444 -21.83 22.36 23.13
C SER A 444 -21.50 23.76 22.60
N GLU A 445 -20.51 24.44 23.20
CA GLU A 445 -20.10 25.80 22.82
C GLU A 445 -19.02 25.80 21.71
N LEU A 446 -18.63 24.61 21.23
CA LEU A 446 -17.61 24.47 20.18
C LEU A 446 -18.17 24.85 18.81
N ASN A 447 -17.62 25.92 18.25
CA ASN A 447 -17.82 26.28 16.85
C ASN A 447 -16.65 25.73 16.03
N PHE A 448 -16.93 24.74 15.17
CA PHE A 448 -15.95 24.23 14.22
C PHE A 448 -16.11 24.93 12.87
N ASN A 449 -15.01 25.46 12.36
CA ASN A 449 -14.96 25.86 10.95
C ASN A 449 -14.61 24.63 10.12
N ILE A 450 -15.57 24.11 9.38
CA ILE A 450 -15.36 22.94 8.53
C ILE A 450 -14.61 23.40 7.26
N LEU A 451 -13.45 22.82 7.04
CA LEU A 451 -12.59 22.96 5.87
C LEU A 451 -12.59 21.64 5.08
N GLY A 452 -12.86 21.73 3.78
CA GLY A 452 -12.79 20.63 2.83
C GLY A 452 -11.69 20.90 1.81
N GLY A 453 -10.84 19.92 1.55
CA GLY A 453 -9.72 20.05 0.64
C GLY A 453 -9.59 18.85 -0.29
N PHE A 454 -9.30 19.15 -1.56
CA PHE A 454 -8.93 18.18 -2.57
C PHE A 454 -7.47 18.40 -2.95
N CYS A 455 -6.68 17.34 -2.92
CA CYS A 455 -5.28 17.42 -3.27
C CYS A 455 -4.91 16.30 -4.25
N TRP A 456 -4.26 16.71 -5.34
CA TRP A 456 -3.68 15.83 -6.34
C TRP A 456 -2.16 15.94 -6.28
N TYR A 457 -1.51 14.78 -6.11
CA TYR A 457 -0.06 14.65 -6.13
C TYR A 457 0.38 13.71 -7.26
N SER A 458 1.36 14.14 -8.05
CA SER A 458 1.92 13.38 -9.16
C SER A 458 3.44 13.46 -9.16
N ILE A 459 4.11 12.36 -9.49
CA ILE A 459 5.58 12.24 -9.41
C ILE A 459 6.11 11.69 -10.73
N ASN A 460 6.96 12.49 -11.37
CA ASN A 460 7.75 12.11 -12.54
C ASN A 460 9.21 12.40 -12.22
N GLU A 461 9.92 11.44 -11.62
CA GLU A 461 11.27 11.67 -11.12
C GLU A 461 12.19 12.32 -12.18
N PRO A 462 12.92 13.39 -11.83
CA PRO A 462 13.15 13.94 -10.48
C PRO A 462 12.18 15.05 -10.06
N VAL A 463 11.04 15.21 -10.75
CA VAL A 463 10.07 16.28 -10.54
C VAL A 463 8.82 15.77 -9.82
N GLU A 464 8.37 16.52 -8.82
CA GLU A 464 7.14 16.29 -8.06
C GLU A 464 6.20 17.49 -8.25
N TYR A 465 4.92 17.20 -8.49
CA TYR A 465 3.86 18.20 -8.63
C TYR A 465 2.77 17.97 -7.59
N LEU A 466 2.36 19.05 -6.95
CA LEU A 466 1.30 19.06 -5.97
C LEU A 466 0.32 20.18 -6.31
N MET A 467 -0.94 19.83 -6.52
CA MET A 467 -2.05 20.77 -6.54
C MET A 467 -2.92 20.52 -5.33
N ASN A 468 -3.15 21.54 -4.52
CA ASN A 468 -4.04 21.47 -3.37
C ASN A 468 -5.09 22.58 -3.48
N LEU A 469 -6.35 22.19 -3.32
CA LEU A 469 -7.51 23.05 -3.35
C LEU A 469 -8.22 22.91 -2.00
N GLU A 470 -8.13 23.92 -1.15
CA GLU A 470 -8.77 23.91 0.17
C GLU A 470 -9.86 24.98 0.22
N SER A 471 -11.06 24.60 0.61
CA SER A 471 -12.20 25.48 0.74
C SER A 471 -12.77 25.43 2.16
N ASP A 472 -12.97 26.61 2.75
CA ASP A 472 -13.97 26.75 3.80
C ASP A 472 -15.33 26.72 3.11
N PHE A 473 -16.22 25.80 3.51
CA PHE A 473 -17.52 25.53 2.87
C PHE A 473 -18.44 26.76 2.75
N VAL A 474 -18.04 27.89 3.33
CA VAL A 474 -18.81 29.13 3.34
C VAL A 474 -18.24 30.22 2.41
N ARG A 475 -16.92 30.46 2.27
CA ARG A 475 -16.43 31.69 1.58
C ARG A 475 -15.06 31.71 0.88
N VAL A 476 -14.15 30.76 1.09
CA VAL A 476 -12.75 30.94 0.63
C VAL A 476 -12.24 29.71 -0.10
N LEU A 477 -11.79 29.88 -1.34
CA LEU A 477 -11.06 28.88 -2.12
C LEU A 477 -9.57 29.22 -2.10
N ASN A 478 -8.76 28.32 -1.54
CA ASN A 478 -7.31 28.40 -1.53
C ASN A 478 -6.76 27.40 -2.55
N LEU A 479 -6.08 27.90 -3.57
CA LEU A 479 -5.35 27.05 -4.51
C LEU A 479 -3.85 27.15 -4.21
N LYS A 480 -3.19 26.01 -4.03
CA LYS A 480 -1.74 25.87 -3.96
C LYS A 480 -1.24 25.01 -5.12
N LEU A 481 -0.29 25.53 -5.86
CA LEU A 481 0.48 24.80 -6.86
C LEU A 481 1.93 24.73 -6.38
N GLU A 482 2.48 23.54 -6.22
CA GLU A 482 3.86 23.34 -5.80
C GLU A 482 4.57 22.41 -6.79
N THR A 483 5.78 22.81 -7.17
CA THR A 483 6.69 22.02 -7.99
C THR A 483 8.01 21.86 -7.26
N LYS A 484 8.46 20.63 -7.12
CA LYS A 484 9.69 20.28 -6.43
C LYS A 484 10.60 19.48 -7.35
N ILE A 485 11.85 19.92 -7.44
CA ILE A 485 12.87 19.37 -8.32
C ILE A 485 14.05 18.89 -7.48
N LYS A 486 14.47 17.65 -7.74
CA LYS A 486 15.67 17.03 -7.16
C LYS A 486 16.78 16.99 -8.21
N PHE A 487 18.03 17.23 -7.82
CA PHE A 487 19.18 17.33 -8.72
C PHE A 487 20.33 16.39 -8.35
#